data_AF-A0A960ZVY7-F1
#
_entry.id   AF-A0A960ZVY7-F1
#
_cell.length_a   1.000
_cell.length_b   1.000
_cell.length_c   1.000
_cell.angle_alpha   90.00
_cell.angle_beta   90.00
_cell.angle_gamma   90.00
#
_symmetry.space_group_name_H-M   'P 1'
#
loop_
_entity.id
_entity.type
_entity.pdbx_description
1 polymer ?
#
loop_
_entity_poly.entity_id
_entity_poly.type
_entity_poly.pdbx_seq_one_letter_code
_entity_poly.pdbx_strand_id
1 'polypeptide(L)'
;MNTLASKDVSDIHQQLGREGLSDLLQAAVADALISQTTSVTKPAKSDETPAEADEAEVLTDNAGFVSDIGPEVAPFPVDLLPGAAGAIAREVMRSAMVPSTLAGMNVLGILSASVGAGLVVASGGGRVTGANLFVMPVAASGSGKGQSFGEIARPLLNLERQAVEEWQEGIRRNALAEKKLAEARLHRLSLKAKDG
;
A
#
# COMPACT_ATOMS: atom_id res chain seq x y z
N MET A 1 -18.69 -5.53 -33.74
CA MET A 1 -17.76 -4.92 -32.77
C MET A 1 -17.22 -6.05 -31.91
N ASN A 2 -15.94 -6.41 -32.03
CA ASN A 2 -15.38 -7.58 -31.36
C ASN A 2 -14.83 -7.21 -29.98
N THR A 3 -15.45 -7.74 -28.93
CA THR A 3 -14.87 -7.80 -27.58
C THR A 3 -13.73 -8.82 -27.57
N LEU A 4 -12.48 -8.37 -27.48
CA LEU A 4 -11.32 -9.23 -27.24
C LEU A 4 -11.26 -9.59 -25.75
N ALA A 5 -11.62 -10.83 -25.42
CA ALA A 5 -11.51 -11.38 -24.08
C ALA A 5 -10.05 -11.78 -23.76
N SER A 6 -9.18 -10.79 -23.54
CA SER A 6 -7.89 -11.02 -22.90
C SER A 6 -8.04 -10.98 -21.38
N LYS A 7 -7.46 -11.96 -20.69
CA LYS A 7 -7.45 -12.04 -19.22
C LYS A 7 -6.13 -11.56 -18.58
N ASP A 8 -5.12 -11.22 -19.39
CA ASP A 8 -3.79 -10.87 -18.90
C ASP A 8 -3.33 -9.50 -19.47
N VAL A 9 -2.85 -8.64 -18.58
CA VAL A 9 -2.34 -7.30 -18.90
C VAL A 9 -1.11 -7.39 -19.82
N SER A 10 -0.35 -8.47 -19.72
CA SER A 10 0.85 -8.75 -20.51
C SER A 10 0.54 -8.89 -22.00
N ASP A 11 -0.56 -9.56 -22.34
CA ASP A 11 -1.01 -9.78 -23.72
C ASP A 11 -1.58 -8.49 -24.34
N ILE A 12 -2.28 -7.69 -23.53
CA ILE A 12 -2.82 -6.39 -23.95
C ILE A 12 -1.67 -5.43 -24.27
N HIS A 13 -0.61 -5.41 -23.46
CA HIS A 13 0.58 -4.59 -23.71
C HIS A 13 1.33 -4.99 -25.00
N GLN A 14 1.35 -6.28 -25.37
CA GLN A 14 1.92 -6.71 -26.66
C GLN A 14 1.07 -6.30 -27.87
N GLN A 15 -0.25 -6.20 -27.73
CA GLN A 15 -1.15 -5.88 -28.85
C GLN A 15 -1.37 -4.37 -29.06
N LEU A 16 -1.45 -3.58 -27.98
CA LEU A 16 -1.76 -2.14 -28.04
C LEU A 16 -0.56 -1.21 -27.75
N GLY A 17 0.56 -1.76 -27.30
CA GLY A 17 1.72 -0.99 -26.88
C GLY A 17 1.47 -0.17 -25.61
N ARG A 18 2.47 0.64 -25.22
CA ARG A 18 2.46 1.37 -23.95
C ARG A 18 1.38 2.46 -23.87
N GLU A 19 1.15 3.18 -24.97
CA GLU A 19 0.18 4.29 -25.01
C GLU A 19 -1.25 3.76 -24.99
N GLY A 20 -1.59 2.78 -25.84
CA GLY A 20 -2.92 2.17 -25.84
C GLY A 20 -3.27 1.43 -24.54
N LEU A 21 -2.28 0.89 -23.81
CA LEU A 21 -2.51 0.36 -22.46
C LEU A 21 -2.81 1.47 -21.44
N SER A 22 -2.15 2.62 -21.56
CA SER A 22 -2.38 3.78 -20.68
C SER A 22 -3.80 4.31 -20.84
N ASP A 23 -4.26 4.49 -22.08
CA ASP A 23 -5.61 4.99 -22.37
C ASP A 23 -6.70 4.01 -21.89
N LEU A 24 -6.50 2.71 -22.07
CA LEU A 24 -7.40 1.67 -21.55
C LEU A 24 -7.45 1.65 -20.03
N LEU A 25 -6.31 1.78 -19.35
CA LEU A 25 -6.27 1.88 -17.88
C LEU A 25 -6.95 3.16 -17.39
N GLN A 26 -6.75 4.29 -18.06
CA GLN A 26 -7.35 5.56 -17.67
C GLN A 26 -8.87 5.57 -17.89
N ALA A 27 -9.36 4.93 -18.96
CA ALA A 27 -10.79 4.69 -19.17
C ALA A 27 -11.38 3.72 -18.12
N ALA A 28 -10.69 2.61 -17.82
CA ALA A 28 -11.13 1.65 -16.80
C ALA A 28 -11.15 2.24 -15.38
N VAL A 29 -10.20 3.14 -15.05
CA VAL A 29 -10.20 3.90 -13.79
C VAL A 29 -11.39 4.86 -13.73
N ALA A 30 -11.71 5.57 -14.83
CA ALA A 30 -12.89 6.43 -14.89
C ALA A 30 -14.20 5.63 -14.70
N ASP A 31 -14.32 4.48 -15.35
CA ASP A 31 -15.50 3.61 -15.24
C ASP A 31 -15.63 2.98 -13.83
N ALA A 32 -14.51 2.57 -13.22
CA ALA A 32 -14.47 2.07 -11.84
C ALA A 32 -14.78 3.16 -10.79
N LEU A 33 -14.51 4.43 -11.08
CA LEU A 33 -14.93 5.57 -10.24
C LEU A 33 -16.44 5.83 -10.36
N ILE A 34 -17.03 5.64 -11.54
CA ILE A 34 -18.48 5.75 -11.77
C ILE A 34 -19.25 4.56 -11.16
N SER A 35 -18.67 3.35 -11.18
CA SER A 35 -19.31 2.16 -10.61
C SER A 35 -19.32 2.14 -9.08
N GLN A 36 -18.43 2.85 -8.40
CA GLN A 36 -18.39 2.89 -6.93
C GLN A 36 -19.51 3.73 -6.30
N THR A 37 -20.19 4.57 -7.07
CA THR A 37 -21.28 5.44 -6.58
C THR A 37 -22.65 4.74 -6.50
N THR A 38 -22.78 3.45 -6.82
CA THR A 38 -24.08 2.74 -6.82
C THR A 38 -24.06 1.34 -6.20
N SER A 39 -24.33 1.24 -4.88
CA SER A 39 -25.33 0.30 -4.29
C SER A 39 -25.22 0.18 -2.76
N VAL A 40 -25.85 1.10 -2.02
CA VAL A 40 -26.15 0.87 -0.59
C VAL A 40 -27.46 0.10 -0.48
N THR A 41 -27.40 -1.18 -0.12
CA THR A 41 -28.59 -2.00 0.16
C THR A 41 -28.89 -2.00 1.65
N LYS A 42 -30.06 -1.46 2.00
CA LYS A 42 -30.54 -1.15 3.36
C LYS A 42 -31.06 -2.40 4.10
N PRO A 43 -30.63 -2.66 5.36
CA PRO A 43 -31.37 -3.52 6.29
C PRO A 43 -32.48 -2.74 7.03
N ALA A 44 -33.45 -3.46 7.60
CA ALA A 44 -34.76 -2.90 7.91
C ALA A 44 -34.94 -2.28 9.32
N LYS A 45 -35.77 -1.22 9.30
CA LYS A 45 -36.54 -0.50 10.31
C LYS A 45 -36.86 -1.16 11.69
N SER A 46 -36.76 -0.35 12.73
CA SER A 46 -37.73 -0.16 13.85
C SER A 46 -37.64 1.35 14.20
N ASP A 47 -38.70 2.17 14.06
CA ASP A 47 -39.82 2.42 15.01
C ASP A 47 -39.35 3.27 16.23
N GLU A 48 -39.84 4.47 16.59
CA GLU A 48 -40.88 5.40 16.07
C GLU A 48 -40.51 6.88 16.41
N THR A 49 -40.70 7.80 15.43
CA THR A 49 -41.31 9.17 15.40
C THR A 49 -41.62 10.01 16.68
N PRO A 50 -41.94 11.35 16.61
CA PRO A 50 -42.07 12.28 15.44
C PRO A 50 -41.55 13.75 15.58
N ALA A 51 -41.67 14.51 14.47
CA ALA A 51 -41.84 15.98 14.35
C ALA A 51 -40.66 16.91 14.74
N GLU A 52 -40.29 17.97 14.02
CA GLU A 52 -40.71 18.56 12.71
C GLU A 52 -39.62 19.58 12.27
N ALA A 53 -39.50 20.06 11.02
CA ALA A 53 -40.34 19.91 9.83
C ALA A 53 -39.52 19.69 8.52
N ASP A 54 -39.34 20.74 7.70
CA ASP A 54 -38.91 20.72 6.29
C ASP A 54 -38.14 22.02 5.92
N GLU A 55 -37.06 21.93 5.13
CA GLU A 55 -37.00 22.49 3.76
C GLU A 55 -35.61 22.31 3.09
N ALA A 56 -35.64 21.77 1.86
CA ALA A 56 -34.63 21.83 0.77
C ALA A 56 -33.20 21.24 1.00
N GLU A 57 -33.02 19.98 0.58
CA GLU A 57 -31.70 19.37 0.40
C GLU A 57 -30.87 20.04 -0.71
N VAL A 58 -29.60 20.36 -0.41
CA VAL A 58 -28.54 20.50 -1.41
C VAL A 58 -27.47 19.45 -1.12
N LEU A 59 -27.54 18.33 -1.85
CA LEU A 59 -26.57 17.22 -1.81
C LEU A 59 -25.18 17.70 -2.26
N THR A 60 -24.40 18.19 -1.29
CA THR A 60 -22.98 18.50 -1.43
C THR A 60 -22.16 17.32 -0.90
N ASP A 61 -22.04 16.29 -1.75
CA ASP A 61 -21.52 14.94 -1.46
C ASP A 61 -20.06 14.84 -0.95
N ASN A 62 -19.41 15.96 -0.61
CA ASN A 62 -18.09 16.00 0.03
C ASN A 62 -17.92 17.11 1.08
N ALA A 63 -18.96 17.88 1.41
CA ALA A 63 -18.87 18.97 2.40
C ALA A 63 -18.93 18.47 3.86
N GLY A 64 -19.53 17.31 4.10
CA GLY A 64 -19.78 16.78 5.45
C GLY A 64 -18.57 16.21 6.20
N PHE A 65 -17.39 16.10 5.58
CA PHE A 65 -16.21 15.48 6.22
C PHE A 65 -15.42 16.42 7.14
N VAL A 66 -15.83 17.69 7.28
CA VAL A 66 -15.04 18.74 7.98
C VAL A 66 -15.83 19.51 9.05
N SER A 67 -17.14 19.30 9.17
CA SER A 67 -18.02 20.12 10.03
C SER A 67 -18.33 19.57 11.42
N ASP A 68 -17.81 18.40 11.80
CA ASP A 68 -17.94 17.86 13.17
C ASP A 68 -16.58 17.41 13.72
N ILE A 69 -15.68 18.39 13.88
CA ILE A 69 -14.50 18.21 14.73
C ILE A 69 -15.01 18.26 16.16
N GLY A 70 -15.25 17.09 16.74
CA GLY A 70 -15.55 16.90 18.16
C GLY A 70 -14.43 17.39 19.09
N PRO A 71 -14.46 17.05 20.39
CA PRO A 71 -13.53 17.62 21.38
C PRO A 71 -12.07 17.45 20.95
N GLU A 72 -11.29 18.51 21.20
CA GLU A 72 -9.88 18.68 20.78
C GLU A 72 -9.12 17.36 20.66
N VAL A 73 -8.82 16.96 19.42
CA VAL A 73 -8.23 15.65 19.12
C VAL A 73 -6.86 15.57 19.78
N ALA A 74 -6.76 14.78 20.84
CA ALA A 74 -5.53 14.59 21.59
C ALA A 74 -4.36 14.20 20.65
N PRO A 75 -3.17 14.79 20.82
CA PRO A 75 -2.04 14.54 19.93
C PRO A 75 -1.64 13.06 19.95
N PHE A 76 -1.14 12.56 18.82
CA PHE A 76 -0.72 11.15 18.71
C PHE A 76 0.29 10.80 19.82
N PRO A 77 0.08 9.70 20.58
CA PRO A 77 0.81 9.41 21.81
C PRO A 77 2.18 8.78 21.53
N VAL A 78 3.12 9.57 21.02
CA VAL A 78 4.48 9.13 20.65
C VAL A 78 5.23 8.50 21.82
N ASP A 79 4.96 8.91 23.06
CA ASP A 79 5.62 8.36 24.24
C ASP A 79 5.18 6.93 24.61
N LEU A 80 4.12 6.41 23.99
CA LEU A 80 3.73 5.01 24.09
C LEU A 80 4.45 4.11 23.07
N LEU A 81 5.23 4.68 22.12
CA LEU A 81 6.02 3.89 21.18
C LEU A 81 7.27 3.29 21.88
N PRO A 82 7.47 1.96 21.83
CA PRO A 82 8.50 1.30 22.61
C PRO A 82 9.92 1.55 22.05
N GLY A 83 10.89 1.69 22.97
CA GLY A 83 12.32 1.64 22.66
C GLY A 83 12.76 2.56 21.52
N ALA A 84 13.46 1.98 20.54
CA ALA A 84 14.00 2.70 19.39
C ALA A 84 12.93 3.40 18.54
N ALA A 85 11.70 2.84 18.46
CA ALA A 85 10.61 3.43 17.68
C ALA A 85 10.19 4.80 18.23
N GLY A 86 9.99 4.90 19.55
CA GLY A 86 9.68 6.18 20.20
C GLY A 86 10.86 7.15 20.21
N ALA A 87 12.09 6.64 20.30
CA ALA A 87 13.29 7.47 20.20
C ALA A 87 13.42 8.14 18.81
N ILE A 88 13.28 7.36 17.74
CA ILE A 88 13.31 7.85 16.36
C ILE A 88 12.16 8.84 16.12
N ALA A 89 10.94 8.52 16.54
CA ALA A 89 9.79 9.42 16.39
C ALA A 89 10.04 10.80 17.03
N ARG A 90 10.48 10.84 18.30
CA ARG A 90 10.76 12.11 19.01
C ARG A 90 11.88 12.91 18.36
N GLU A 91 12.94 12.26 17.90
CA GLU A 91 14.08 12.98 17.31
C GLU A 91 13.74 13.50 15.91
N VAL A 92 12.94 12.78 15.13
CA VAL A 92 12.43 13.24 13.83
C VAL A 92 11.41 14.37 13.99
N MET A 93 10.55 14.34 15.01
CA MET A 93 9.69 15.49 15.34
C MET A 93 10.50 16.76 15.59
N ARG A 94 11.59 16.66 16.37
CA ARG A 94 12.46 17.80 16.71
C ARG A 94 13.28 18.31 15.53
N SER A 95 13.90 17.41 14.77
CA SER A 95 14.83 17.74 13.68
C SER A 95 14.13 18.13 12.37
N ALA A 96 13.01 17.49 12.04
CA ALA A 96 12.22 17.79 10.84
C ALA A 96 11.03 18.74 11.12
N MET A 97 10.83 19.17 12.38
CA MET A 97 9.75 20.08 12.79
C MET A 97 8.36 19.61 12.35
N VAL A 98 8.10 18.30 12.47
CA VAL A 98 6.84 17.66 12.04
C VAL A 98 5.90 17.36 13.21
N PRO A 99 4.56 17.36 13.00
CA PRO A 99 3.59 16.94 14.02
C PRO A 99 3.81 15.52 14.51
N SER A 100 3.46 15.26 15.78
CA SER A 100 3.57 13.93 16.41
C SER A 100 2.83 12.84 15.64
N THR A 101 1.64 13.16 15.10
CA THR A 101 0.84 12.26 14.26
C THR A 101 1.58 11.83 13.00
N LEU A 102 2.27 12.74 12.32
CA LEU A 102 3.00 12.43 11.08
C LEU A 102 4.22 11.54 11.37
N ALA A 103 5.00 11.86 12.40
CA ALA A 103 6.11 11.01 12.82
C ALA A 103 5.65 9.62 13.31
N GLY A 104 4.58 9.57 14.11
CA GLY A 104 3.98 8.33 14.61
C GLY A 104 3.45 7.43 13.51
N MET A 105 2.68 7.97 12.56
CA MET A 105 2.19 7.23 11.38
C MET A 105 3.34 6.65 10.55
N ASN A 106 4.39 7.44 10.31
CA ASN A 106 5.57 6.98 9.57
C ASN A 106 6.30 5.85 10.33
N VAL A 107 6.50 5.97 11.65
CA VAL A 107 7.12 4.90 12.46
C VAL A 107 6.28 3.62 12.42
N LEU A 108 4.96 3.70 12.60
CA LEU A 108 4.09 2.52 12.52
C LEU A 108 4.10 1.87 11.14
N GLY A 109 4.11 2.66 10.06
CA GLY A 109 4.22 2.17 8.69
C GLY A 109 5.54 1.45 8.42
N ILE A 110 6.68 2.03 8.85
CA ILE A 110 8.00 1.42 8.68
C ILE A 110 8.19 0.18 9.56
N LEU A 111 7.66 0.16 10.79
CA LEU A 111 7.65 -1.06 11.61
C LEU A 111 6.82 -2.19 10.98
N SER A 112 5.60 -1.86 10.50
CA SER A 112 4.75 -2.77 9.72
C SER A 112 5.52 -3.36 8.53
N ALA A 113 6.15 -2.51 7.71
CA ALA A 113 6.93 -2.94 6.55
C ALA A 113 8.16 -3.79 6.92
N SER A 114 8.83 -3.49 8.05
CA SER A 114 10.01 -4.23 8.54
C SER A 114 9.65 -5.63 9.04
N VAL A 115 8.44 -5.82 9.56
CA VAL A 115 7.94 -7.11 10.08
C VAL A 115 7.26 -7.93 8.98
N GLY A 116 6.52 -7.25 8.09
CA GLY A 116 5.75 -7.87 7.01
C GLY A 116 4.77 -8.93 7.50
N ALA A 117 4.52 -9.93 6.65
CA ALA A 117 3.60 -11.02 6.94
C ALA A 117 4.10 -12.01 8.02
N GLY A 118 5.29 -11.79 8.61
CA GLY A 118 5.92 -12.70 9.57
C GLY A 118 5.30 -12.67 10.98
N LEU A 119 4.54 -11.62 11.33
CA LEU A 119 3.91 -11.50 12.65
C LEU A 119 2.39 -11.53 12.55
N VAL A 120 1.80 -12.36 13.40
CA VAL A 120 0.38 -12.64 13.46
C VAL A 120 -0.04 -12.78 14.93
N VAL A 121 -1.13 -12.13 15.31
CA VAL A 121 -1.69 -12.13 16.67
C VAL A 121 -3.08 -12.79 16.66
N ALA A 122 -3.31 -13.70 17.61
CA ALA A 122 -4.63 -14.23 17.89
C ALA A 122 -5.47 -13.15 18.60
N SER A 123 -6.45 -12.61 17.88
CA SER A 123 -7.45 -11.68 18.40
C SER A 123 -8.66 -12.52 18.84
N GLY A 124 -9.29 -12.20 19.97
CA GLY A 124 -10.28 -13.08 20.62
C GLY A 124 -11.41 -13.58 19.70
N GLY A 125 -11.96 -14.76 19.99
CA GLY A 125 -12.99 -15.39 19.15
C GLY A 125 -12.47 -16.14 17.93
N GLY A 126 -11.21 -16.62 17.97
CA GLY A 126 -10.59 -17.34 16.85
C GLY A 126 -10.14 -16.44 15.70
N ARG A 127 -10.22 -15.12 15.85
CA ARG A 127 -9.78 -14.16 14.84
C ARG A 127 -8.25 -14.09 14.81
N VAL A 128 -7.70 -13.88 13.63
CA VAL A 128 -6.26 -13.80 13.39
C VAL A 128 -5.98 -12.46 12.74
N THR A 129 -4.98 -11.72 13.22
CA THR A 129 -4.66 -10.37 12.74
C THR A 129 -3.16 -10.23 12.50
N GLY A 130 -2.77 -9.98 11.25
CA GLY A 130 -1.38 -9.76 10.86
C GLY A 130 -0.89 -8.35 11.21
N ALA A 131 0.43 -8.16 11.24
CA ALA A 131 1.06 -6.86 11.51
C ALA A 131 1.04 -5.88 10.32
N ASN A 132 0.53 -6.28 9.16
CA ASN A 132 0.49 -5.48 7.93
C ASN A 132 -0.50 -4.30 8.06
N LEU A 133 0.03 -3.13 8.38
CA LEU A 133 -0.68 -1.85 8.35
C LEU A 133 -0.43 -1.13 7.03
N PHE A 134 -1.52 -0.63 6.40
CA PHE A 134 -1.48 0.28 5.26
C PHE A 134 -1.81 1.69 5.75
N VAL A 135 -0.90 2.64 5.52
CA VAL A 135 -0.97 3.98 6.10
C VAL A 135 -0.71 5.01 5.00
N MET A 136 -1.60 6.01 4.87
CA MET A 136 -1.50 7.11 3.90
C MET A 136 -1.53 8.46 4.63
N PRO A 137 -0.37 9.02 5.05
CA PRO A 137 -0.33 10.30 5.75
C PRO A 137 -0.65 11.47 4.81
N VAL A 138 -1.82 12.07 4.99
CA VAL A 138 -2.22 13.30 4.27
C VAL A 138 -1.83 14.52 5.10
N ALA A 139 -1.11 15.46 4.48
CA ALA A 139 -0.77 16.76 5.08
C ALA A 139 -0.46 17.78 3.98
N ALA A 140 -0.47 19.08 4.31
CA ALA A 140 -0.17 20.18 3.37
C ALA A 140 1.22 20.07 2.71
N SER A 141 1.43 20.74 1.57
CA SER A 141 2.78 20.85 1.00
C SER A 141 3.75 21.54 1.97
N GLY A 142 5.03 21.20 1.92
CA GLY A 142 6.04 21.72 2.86
C GLY A 142 6.00 21.14 4.28
N SER A 143 5.00 20.33 4.65
CA SER A 143 4.81 19.79 6.02
C SER A 143 5.83 18.72 6.49
N GLY A 144 7.02 18.64 5.89
CA GLY A 144 8.05 17.66 6.26
C GLY A 144 7.72 16.17 5.99
N LYS A 145 6.66 15.82 5.24
CA LYS A 145 6.29 14.41 4.93
C LYS A 145 7.45 13.59 4.40
N GLY A 146 8.06 14.01 3.30
CA GLY A 146 9.16 13.28 2.66
C GLY A 146 10.42 13.21 3.52
N GLN A 147 10.75 14.28 4.23
CA GLN A 147 11.90 14.34 5.13
C GLN A 147 11.74 13.40 6.33
N SER A 148 10.60 13.49 7.03
CA SER A 148 10.30 12.61 8.17
C SER A 148 10.19 11.14 7.75
N PHE A 149 9.55 10.84 6.62
CA PHE A 149 9.54 9.49 6.06
C PHE A 149 10.96 9.00 5.78
N GLY A 150 11.77 9.79 5.07
CA GLY A 150 13.14 9.43 4.71
C GLY A 150 14.03 9.13 5.92
N GLU A 151 13.99 9.98 6.95
CA GLU A 151 14.77 9.75 8.17
C GLU A 151 14.32 8.52 8.96
N ILE A 152 13.01 8.27 9.06
CA ILE A 152 12.46 7.11 9.77
C ILE A 152 12.72 5.81 8.98
N ALA A 153 12.62 5.85 7.65
CA ALA A 153 12.81 4.69 6.77
C ALA A 153 14.29 4.34 6.54
N ARG A 154 15.22 5.29 6.74
CA ARG A 154 16.66 5.14 6.46
C ARG A 154 17.29 3.85 7.01
N PRO A 155 17.00 3.36 8.23
CA PRO A 155 17.53 2.09 8.71
C PRO A 155 17.07 0.88 7.87
N LEU A 156 15.78 0.82 7.53
CA LEU A 156 15.20 -0.26 6.71
C LEU A 156 15.78 -0.22 5.28
N LEU A 157 15.82 0.95 4.66
CA LEU A 157 16.36 1.14 3.30
C LEU A 157 17.88 0.84 3.23
N ASN A 158 18.61 1.01 4.32
CA ASN A 158 20.02 0.61 4.41
C ASN A 158 20.19 -0.92 4.44
N LEU A 159 19.35 -1.62 5.22
CA LEU A 159 19.35 -3.08 5.28
C LEU A 159 18.88 -3.70 3.96
N GLU A 160 17.85 -3.13 3.33
CA GLU A 160 17.38 -3.54 1.99
C GLU A 160 18.50 -3.41 0.97
N ARG A 161 19.18 -2.27 0.92
CA ARG A 161 20.31 -2.06 0.01
C ARG A 161 21.43 -3.07 0.22
N GLN A 162 21.83 -3.33 1.47
CA GLN A 162 22.84 -4.33 1.81
C GLN A 162 22.43 -5.74 1.33
N ALA A 163 21.21 -6.17 1.62
CA ALA A 163 20.69 -7.47 1.19
C ALA A 163 20.63 -7.59 -0.34
N VAL A 164 20.29 -6.50 -1.05
CA VAL A 164 20.31 -6.44 -2.52
C VAL A 164 21.73 -6.51 -3.07
N GLU A 165 22.70 -5.81 -2.47
CA GLU A 165 24.12 -5.86 -2.85
C GLU A 165 24.68 -7.29 -2.67
N GLU A 166 24.50 -7.90 -1.49
CA GLU A 166 24.90 -9.29 -1.21
C GLU A 166 24.29 -10.30 -2.20
N TRP A 167 22.99 -10.16 -2.49
CA TRP A 167 22.31 -11.01 -3.46
C TRP A 167 22.85 -10.83 -4.89
N GLN A 168 23.15 -9.59 -5.30
CA GLN A 168 23.70 -9.32 -6.62
C GLN A 168 25.12 -9.85 -6.79
N GLU A 169 25.97 -9.72 -5.78
CA GLU A 169 27.39 -10.07 -5.88
C GLU A 169 27.65 -11.57 -5.76
N GLY A 170 26.97 -12.24 -4.83
CA GLY A 170 27.12 -13.68 -4.59
C GLY A 170 26.06 -14.54 -5.29
N ILE A 171 24.82 -14.43 -4.81
CA ILE A 171 23.74 -15.40 -5.11
C ILE A 171 23.36 -15.36 -6.59
N ARG A 172 23.09 -14.17 -7.14
CA ARG A 172 22.62 -13.99 -8.52
C ARG A 172 23.64 -14.48 -9.56
N ARG A 173 24.93 -14.21 -9.34
CA ARG A 173 25.99 -14.64 -10.27
C ARG A 173 26.08 -16.16 -10.36
N ASN A 174 26.07 -16.84 -9.21
CA ASN A 174 26.11 -18.29 -9.14
C ASN A 174 24.85 -18.92 -9.75
N ALA A 175 23.66 -18.44 -9.38
CA ALA A 175 22.39 -18.93 -9.93
C ALA A 175 22.29 -18.76 -11.46
N LEU A 176 22.80 -17.66 -12.02
CA LEU A 176 22.86 -17.46 -13.47
C LEU A 176 23.86 -18.41 -14.16
N ALA A 177 25.01 -18.68 -13.54
CA ALA A 177 25.99 -19.63 -14.07
C ALA A 177 25.43 -21.07 -14.06
N GLU A 178 24.79 -21.48 -12.96
CA GLU A 178 24.12 -22.78 -12.83
C GLU A 178 22.98 -22.94 -13.84
N LYS A 179 22.12 -21.92 -13.99
CA LYS A 179 21.06 -21.90 -15.01
C LYS A 179 21.64 -22.13 -16.41
N LYS A 180 22.70 -21.40 -16.78
CA LYS A 180 23.36 -21.52 -18.10
C LYS A 180 23.95 -22.91 -18.33
N LEU A 181 24.52 -23.54 -17.30
CA LEU A 181 25.02 -24.91 -17.35
C LEU A 181 23.89 -25.94 -17.49
N ALA A 182 22.76 -25.74 -16.82
CA ALA A 182 21.58 -26.59 -16.94
C ALA A 182 20.95 -26.50 -18.34
N GLU A 183 20.79 -25.29 -18.88
CA GLU A 183 20.29 -25.05 -20.25
C GLU A 183 21.20 -25.72 -21.31
N ALA A 184 22.53 -25.61 -21.18
CA ALA A 184 23.47 -26.27 -22.07
C ALA A 184 23.39 -27.82 -22.00
N ARG A 185 23.13 -28.38 -20.81
CA ARG A 185 22.90 -29.83 -20.64
C ARG A 185 21.59 -30.27 -21.30
N LEU A 186 20.50 -29.52 -21.10
CA LEU A 186 19.20 -29.80 -21.74
C LEU A 186 19.31 -29.74 -23.27
N HIS A 187 19.99 -28.74 -23.83
CA HIS A 187 20.23 -28.66 -25.27
C HIS A 187 21.05 -29.85 -25.80
N ARG A 188 22.09 -30.28 -25.08
CA ARG A 188 22.89 -31.45 -25.48
C ARG A 188 22.08 -32.75 -25.45
N LEU A 189 21.16 -32.89 -24.50
CA LEU A 189 20.26 -34.03 -24.41
C LEU A 189 19.19 -34.00 -25.51
N SER A 190 18.62 -32.83 -25.84
CA SER A 190 17.60 -32.72 -26.89
C SER A 190 18.13 -32.93 -28.31
N LEU A 191 19.41 -32.64 -28.57
CA LEU A 191 20.09 -33.05 -29.81
C LEU A 191 20.22 -34.58 -29.88
N LYS A 192 20.80 -35.20 -28.84
CA LYS A 192 20.96 -36.66 -28.77
C LYS A 192 19.64 -37.44 -28.90
N ALA A 193 18.52 -36.87 -28.46
CA ALA A 193 17.20 -37.47 -28.55
C ALA A 193 16.50 -37.27 -29.93
N LYS A 194 17.13 -36.54 -30.86
CA LYS A 194 16.68 -36.40 -32.26
C LYS A 194 17.50 -37.24 -33.24
N ASP A 195 18.72 -37.60 -32.86
CA ASP A 195 19.69 -38.33 -33.68
C ASP A 195 19.60 -39.86 -33.53
N GLY A 196 18.61 -40.38 -32.78
CA GLY A 196 18.38 -41.80 -32.52
C GLY A 196 16.89 -42.14 -32.40
#